data_AF-A0A2B7ZUV7-F1
#
_entry.id   AF-A0A2B7ZUV7-F1
#
_cell.length_a   1.000
_cell.length_b   1.000
_cell.length_c   1.000
_cell.angle_alpha   90.00
_cell.angle_beta   90.00
_cell.angle_gamma   90.00
#
_symmetry.space_group_name_H-M   'P 1'
#
loop_
_entity.id
_entity.type
_entity.pdbx_description
1 polymer ?
#
loop_
_entity_poly.entity_id
_entity_poly.type
_entity_poly.pdbx_seq_one_letter_code
_entity_poly.pdbx_strand_id
1 'polypeptide(L)'
;MPVEKAFASAKEYWAKFTKEYPDILYTPNVSMGWDASPRCMQSDKFELRNYPWTPVFVGNTPASFQSQLQEAKKFLDAYNPTHKILVLNSWNEWTEGSYLLPEKKYGDAYLKAIKNVFGK
;
A
#
# COMPACT_ATOMS: atom_id res chain seq x y z
N MET A 1 -7.78 -10.86 2.84
CA MET A 1 -8.13 -9.69 3.67
C MET A 1 -8.49 -8.52 2.74
N PRO A 2 -9.65 -7.88 2.89
CA PRO A 2 -9.99 -6.70 2.07
C PRO A 2 -8.93 -5.60 2.23
N VAL A 3 -8.47 -5.00 1.13
CA VAL A 3 -7.41 -3.97 1.15
C VAL A 3 -7.83 -2.75 1.97
N GLU A 4 -9.11 -2.40 1.97
CA GLU A 4 -9.66 -1.27 2.73
C GLU A 4 -9.51 -1.49 4.23
N LYS A 5 -9.65 -2.74 4.69
CA LYS A 5 -9.43 -3.10 6.10
C LYS A 5 -7.97 -2.95 6.49
N ALA A 6 -7.05 -3.43 5.64
CA ALA A 6 -5.61 -3.27 5.87
C ALA A 6 -5.21 -1.79 5.90
N PHE A 7 -5.75 -1.00 4.98
CA PHE A 7 -5.49 0.43 4.88
C PHE A 7 -6.07 1.22 6.06
N ALA A 8 -7.24 0.85 6.58
CA ALA A 8 -7.80 1.48 7.78
C ALA A 8 -6.87 1.33 8.98
N SER A 9 -6.33 0.12 9.22
CA SER A 9 -5.33 -0.11 10.27
C SER A 9 -4.04 0.67 10.04
N ALA A 10 -3.59 0.83 8.78
CA ALA A 10 -2.46 1.68 8.47
C ALA A 10 -2.71 3.15 8.85
N LYS A 11 -3.89 3.72 8.52
CA LYS A 11 -4.26 5.09 8.89
C LYS A 11 -4.28 5.31 10.40
N GLU A 12 -4.83 4.36 11.16
CA GLU A 12 -4.82 4.40 12.62
C GLU A 12 -3.38 4.44 13.16
N TYR A 13 -2.50 3.62 12.59
CA TYR A 13 -1.09 3.60 12.96
C TYR A 13 -0.38 4.94 12.65
N TRP A 14 -0.63 5.54 11.49
CA TRP A 14 -0.04 6.83 11.12
C TRP A 14 -0.38 7.92 12.14
N ALA A 15 -1.67 8.03 12.50
CA ALA A 15 -2.15 9.00 13.47
C ALA A 15 -1.63 8.73 14.89
N LYS A 16 -1.53 7.46 15.28
CA LYS A 16 -0.95 7.07 16.56
C LYS A 16 0.53 7.43 16.63
N PHE A 17 1.31 7.07 15.61
CA PHE A 17 2.75 7.27 15.58
C PHE A 17 3.12 8.75 15.69
N THR A 18 2.49 9.63 14.90
CA THR A 18 2.81 11.07 14.93
C THR A 18 2.44 11.74 16.25
N LYS A 19 1.50 11.17 17.00
CA LYS A 19 1.14 11.62 18.35
C LYS A 19 2.13 11.11 19.42
N GLU A 20 2.56 9.86 19.31
CA GLU A 20 3.48 9.24 20.29
C GLU A 20 4.91 9.72 20.12
N TYR A 21 5.32 10.04 18.88
CA TYR A 21 6.69 10.42 18.54
C TYR A 21 6.72 11.73 17.75
N PRO A 22 6.33 12.87 18.36
CA PRO A 22 6.19 14.15 17.65
C PRO A 22 7.50 14.67 17.05
N ASP A 23 8.64 14.31 17.63
CA ASP A 23 9.97 14.74 17.19
C ASP A 23 10.57 13.82 16.09
N ILE A 24 9.91 12.72 15.76
CA ILE A 24 10.35 11.77 14.73
C ILE A 24 9.52 12.00 13.47
N LEU A 25 10.20 12.25 12.35
CA LEU A 25 9.55 12.35 11.05
C LEU A 25 8.92 11.01 10.68
N TYR A 26 7.60 10.99 10.55
CA TYR A 26 6.87 9.83 10.03
C TYR A 26 6.65 9.95 8.52
N THR A 27 7.10 8.95 7.77
CA THR A 27 6.86 8.85 6.32
C THR A 27 5.91 7.67 6.05
N PRO A 28 4.63 7.91 5.71
CA PRO A 28 3.69 6.83 5.44
C PRO A 28 4.14 6.00 4.24
N ASN A 29 3.83 4.70 4.29
CA ASN A 29 3.93 3.78 3.18
C ASN A 29 2.52 3.41 2.68
N VAL A 30 2.33 3.38 1.37
CA VAL A 30 1.11 2.86 0.74
C VAL A 30 1.49 1.81 -0.28
N SER A 31 0.78 0.68 -0.26
CA SER A 31 0.95 -0.40 -1.23
C SER A 31 -0.31 -0.56 -2.08
N MET A 32 -0.15 -0.90 -3.37
CA MET A 32 -1.27 -1.26 -4.22
C MET A 32 -1.89 -2.62 -3.86
N GLY A 33 -1.20 -3.44 -3.06
CA GLY A 33 -1.61 -4.81 -2.76
C GLY A 33 -0.60 -5.56 -1.91
N TRP A 34 -0.88 -6.83 -1.65
CA TRP A 34 0.03 -7.79 -1.06
C TRP A 34 -0.48 -9.20 -1.35
N ASP A 35 0.31 -10.03 -2.02
CA ASP A 35 0.07 -11.44 -2.25
C ASP A 35 1.40 -12.18 -2.42
N ALA A 36 1.90 -12.76 -1.32
CA ALA A 36 3.10 -13.58 -1.33
C ALA A 36 2.83 -15.06 -1.68
N SER A 37 1.59 -15.44 -2.01
CA SER A 37 1.25 -16.83 -2.34
C SER A 37 2.02 -17.44 -3.52
N PRO A 38 2.52 -16.68 -4.53
CA PRO A 38 3.40 -17.24 -5.55
C PRO A 38 4.74 -17.77 -5.00
N ARG A 39 5.15 -17.32 -3.81
CA ARG A 39 6.36 -17.81 -3.12
C ARG A 39 6.08 -19.08 -2.30
N CYS A 40 4.82 -19.45 -2.07
CA CYS A 40 4.47 -20.69 -1.38
C CYS A 40 4.72 -21.92 -2.27
N MET A 41 4.94 -23.07 -1.64
CA MET A 41 4.97 -24.35 -2.35
C MET A 41 3.56 -24.66 -2.89
N GLN A 42 3.41 -24.72 -4.21
CA GLN A 42 2.08 -24.80 -4.86
C GLN A 42 1.39 -26.17 -4.65
N SER A 43 2.13 -27.20 -4.23
CA SER A 43 1.56 -28.49 -3.82
C SER A 43 1.02 -28.49 -2.40
N ASP A 44 1.37 -27.50 -1.59
CA ASP A 44 0.89 -27.41 -0.21
C ASP A 44 -0.50 -26.77 -0.16
N LYS A 45 -1.26 -27.12 0.87
CA LYS A 45 -2.48 -26.37 1.20
C LYS A 45 -2.09 -24.97 1.67
N PHE A 46 -2.73 -23.94 1.11
CA PHE A 46 -2.56 -22.58 1.58
C PHE A 46 -3.23 -22.38 2.94
N GLU A 47 -2.43 -22.17 3.97
CA GLU A 47 -2.86 -21.97 5.37
C GLU A 47 -2.04 -20.83 5.97
N LEU A 48 -2.59 -20.09 6.93
CA LEU A 48 -1.87 -19.00 7.59
C LEU A 48 -0.73 -19.56 8.46
N ARG A 49 0.52 -19.23 8.12
CA ARG A 49 1.74 -19.65 8.83
C ARG A 49 2.76 -18.49 8.83
N ASN A 50 4.05 -18.82 8.87
CA ASN A 50 5.12 -17.86 8.64
C ASN A 50 5.20 -17.48 7.16
N TYR A 51 5.94 -16.42 6.86
CA TYR A 51 6.26 -16.03 5.49
C TYR A 51 6.79 -17.22 4.66
N PRO A 52 6.34 -17.41 3.40
CA PRO A 52 5.42 -16.56 2.62
C PRO A 52 3.91 -16.82 2.81
N TRP A 53 3.51 -17.75 3.68
CA TRP A 53 2.11 -18.10 3.96
C TRP A 53 1.39 -17.05 4.83
N THR A 54 1.23 -15.85 4.29
CA THR A 54 0.65 -14.68 4.95
C THR A 54 -0.74 -14.35 4.39
N PRO A 55 -1.53 -13.49 5.06
CA PRO A 55 -2.81 -13.06 4.50
C PRO A 55 -2.60 -12.30 3.18
N VAL A 56 -3.32 -12.71 2.13
CA VAL A 56 -3.34 -11.98 0.85
C VAL A 56 -4.36 -10.84 0.89
N PHE A 57 -4.09 -9.75 0.19
CA PHE A 57 -5.00 -8.62 0.05
C PHE A 57 -5.94 -8.87 -1.13
N VAL A 58 -7.21 -8.54 -0.97
CA VAL A 58 -8.23 -8.68 -2.02
C VAL A 58 -8.98 -7.37 -2.21
N GLY A 59 -9.55 -7.16 -3.39
CA GLY A 59 -10.29 -5.92 -3.72
C GLY A 59 -9.40 -4.74 -4.12
N ASN A 60 -8.10 -4.97 -4.31
CA ASN A 60 -7.11 -3.94 -4.57
C ASN A 60 -7.10 -3.47 -6.04
N THR A 61 -8.12 -2.68 -6.40
CA THR A 61 -8.26 -2.07 -7.74
C THR A 61 -7.48 -0.75 -7.88
N PRO A 62 -7.21 -0.26 -9.11
CA PRO A 62 -6.64 1.07 -9.31
C PRO A 62 -7.45 2.19 -8.65
N ALA A 63 -8.78 2.07 -8.61
CA ALA A 63 -9.66 3.03 -7.95
C ALA A 63 -9.49 3.01 -6.42
N SER A 64 -9.42 1.82 -5.81
CA SER A 64 -9.13 1.67 -4.37
C SER A 64 -7.76 2.25 -4.03
N PHE A 65 -6.74 1.96 -4.86
CA PHE A 65 -5.40 2.54 -4.69
C PHE A 65 -5.39 4.07 -4.82
N GLN A 66 -6.08 4.65 -5.79
CA GLN A 66 -6.20 6.11 -5.92
C GLN A 66 -6.80 6.74 -4.66
N SER A 67 -7.87 6.15 -4.12
CA SER A 67 -8.49 6.61 -2.87
C SER A 67 -7.51 6.55 -1.69
N GLN A 68 -6.71 5.48 -1.60
CA GLN A 68 -5.67 5.35 -0.56
C GLN A 68 -4.60 6.44 -0.68
N LEU A 69 -4.16 6.76 -1.91
CA LEU A 69 -3.21 7.85 -2.16
C LEU A 69 -3.79 9.22 -1.80
N GLN A 70 -5.07 9.47 -2.08
CA GLN A 70 -5.75 10.70 -1.69
C GLN A 70 -5.79 10.87 -0.16
N GLU A 71 -6.06 9.78 0.56
CA GLU A 71 -6.06 9.78 2.03
C GLU A 71 -4.66 9.98 2.60
N ALA A 72 -3.63 9.36 2.00
CA ALA A 72 -2.24 9.60 2.39
C ALA A 72 -1.81 11.05 2.17
N LYS A 73 -2.23 11.65 1.05
CA LYS A 73 -2.02 13.08 0.77
C LYS A 73 -2.70 13.95 1.84
N LYS A 74 -3.98 13.71 2.15
CA LYS A 74 -4.72 14.43 3.19
C LYS A 74 -4.03 14.32 4.55
N PHE A 75 -3.56 13.13 4.90
CA PHE A 75 -2.82 12.90 6.14
C PHE A 75 -1.53 13.73 6.18
N LEU A 76 -0.68 13.68 5.15
CA LEU A 76 0.56 14.45 5.09
C LEU A 76 0.30 15.97 5.09
N ASP A 77 -0.78 16.42 4.48
CA ASP A 77 -1.19 17.83 4.51
C ASP A 77 -1.61 18.29 5.92
N ALA A 78 -2.30 17.43 6.68
CA ALA A 78 -2.72 17.72 8.06
C ALA A 78 -1.58 17.57 9.08
N TYR A 79 -0.76 16.51 8.94
CA TYR A 79 0.43 16.28 9.76
C TYR A 79 1.48 17.39 9.56
N ASN A 80 1.56 17.93 8.33
CA ASN A 80 2.41 19.05 7.95
C ASN A 80 3.89 18.96 8.42
N PRO A 81 4.60 17.85 8.14
CA PRO A 81 6.02 17.72 8.47
C PRO A 81 6.88 18.67 7.62
N THR A 82 8.13 18.90 8.04
CA THR A 82 9.13 19.67 7.28
C THR A 82 9.27 19.18 5.83
N HIS A 83 9.23 17.86 5.63
CA HIS A 83 9.22 17.23 4.31
C HIS A 83 8.04 16.27 4.19
N LYS A 84 7.16 16.53 3.22
CA LYS A 84 6.03 15.66 2.90
C LYS A 84 6.49 14.54 1.98
N ILE A 85 6.84 13.40 2.56
CA ILE A 85 7.33 12.21 1.84
C ILE A 85 6.29 11.10 1.97
N LEU A 86 5.90 10.52 0.84
CA LEU A 86 5.09 9.30 0.75
C LEU A 86 5.93 8.21 0.09
N VAL A 87 6.04 7.05 0.73
CA VAL A 87 6.71 5.88 0.17
C VAL A 87 5.66 4.99 -0.50
N LEU A 88 5.92 4.57 -1.74
CA LEU A 88 5.06 3.64 -2.46
C LEU A 88 5.71 2.26 -2.52
N ASN A 89 5.01 1.24 -2.03
CA ASN A 89 5.38 -0.15 -2.21
C ASN A 89 4.60 -0.76 -3.39
N SER A 90 5.22 -1.22 -4.45
CA SER A 90 6.61 -0.97 -4.87
C SER A 90 6.62 -0.76 -6.39
N TRP A 91 7.78 -0.44 -6.97
CA TRP A 91 7.89 -0.43 -8.42
C TRP A 91 7.61 -1.82 -9.04
N ASN A 92 8.22 -2.88 -8.52
CA ASN A 92 8.31 -4.17 -9.23
C ASN A 92 8.37 -5.42 -8.32
N GLU A 93 7.79 -5.38 -7.12
CA GLU A 93 7.70 -6.55 -6.23
C GLU A 93 6.58 -7.50 -6.67
N TRP A 94 6.83 -8.17 -7.80
CA TRP A 94 5.90 -9.09 -8.45
C TRP A 94 5.57 -10.30 -7.58
N THR A 95 6.57 -10.81 -6.88
CA THR A 95 6.42 -12.05 -6.10
C THR A 95 5.72 -11.84 -4.76
N GLU A 96 5.48 -10.60 -4.34
CA GLU A 96 4.62 -10.25 -3.20
C GLU A 96 3.36 -9.50 -3.64
N GLY A 97 3.03 -9.52 -4.95
CA GLY A 97 1.78 -8.95 -5.45
C GLY A 97 1.62 -7.44 -5.22
N SER A 98 2.73 -6.72 -5.02
CA SER A 98 2.75 -5.29 -4.70
C SER A 98 3.61 -4.51 -5.70
N TYR A 99 3.16 -4.44 -6.96
CA TYR A 99 3.91 -3.87 -8.07
C TYR A 99 3.13 -2.72 -8.75
N LEU A 100 3.86 -1.71 -9.21
CA LEU A 100 3.31 -0.58 -9.97
C LEU A 100 3.69 -0.63 -11.46
N LEU A 101 4.66 -1.49 -11.81
CA LEU A 101 5.03 -1.76 -13.19
C LEU A 101 3.79 -2.17 -14.00
N PRO A 102 3.59 -1.64 -15.22
CA PRO A 102 2.43 -1.96 -16.02
C PRO A 102 2.26 -3.45 -16.26
N GLU A 103 1.00 -3.89 -16.26
CA GLU A 103 0.63 -5.29 -16.22
C GLU A 103 -0.54 -5.59 -17.16
N LYS A 104 -0.90 -6.86 -17.35
CA LYS A 104 -1.86 -7.28 -18.39
C LYS A 104 -3.31 -6.86 -18.11
N LYS A 105 -3.77 -6.89 -16.86
CA LYS A 105 -5.18 -6.70 -16.45
C LYS A 105 -5.57 -5.22 -16.38
N TYR A 106 -4.71 -4.35 -15.86
CA TYR A 106 -4.95 -2.93 -15.63
C TYR A 106 -4.00 -2.01 -16.39
N GLY A 107 -3.01 -2.53 -17.13
CA GLY A 107 -2.05 -1.72 -17.87
C GLY A 107 -1.28 -0.79 -16.94
N ASP A 108 -1.28 0.50 -17.26
CA ASP A 108 -0.65 1.59 -16.50
C ASP A 108 -1.60 2.28 -15.52
N ALA A 109 -2.79 1.72 -15.23
CA ALA A 109 -3.82 2.40 -14.45
C ALA A 109 -3.38 2.80 -13.03
N TYR A 110 -2.51 2.01 -12.38
CA TYR A 110 -1.96 2.39 -11.07
C TYR A 110 -1.01 3.60 -11.16
N LEU A 111 -0.24 3.72 -12.25
CA LEU A 111 0.59 4.91 -12.50
C LEU A 111 -0.27 6.13 -12.80
N LYS A 112 -1.36 5.95 -13.55
CA LYS A 112 -2.38 7.00 -13.76
C LYS A 112 -3.02 7.44 -12.45
N ALA A 113 -3.32 6.51 -11.53
CA ALA A 113 -3.83 6.84 -10.20
C ALA A 113 -2.84 7.71 -9.41
N ILE A 114 -1.53 7.40 -9.46
CA ILE A 114 -0.49 8.25 -8.86
C ILE A 114 -0.49 9.63 -9.50
N LYS A 115 -0.46 9.70 -10.83
CA LYS A 115 -0.50 10.97 -11.57
C LYS A 115 -1.74 11.80 -11.25
N ASN A 116 -2.92 11.19 -11.11
CA ASN A 116 -4.16 11.89 -10.80
C ASN A 116 -4.13 12.56 -9.40
N VAL A 117 -3.34 12.03 -8.47
CA VAL A 117 -3.23 12.57 -7.10
C VAL A 117 -2.06 13.54 -6.95
N PHE A 118 -0.93 13.26 -7.59
CA PHE A 118 0.33 13.98 -7.38
C PHE A 118 0.93 14.65 -8.63
N GLY A 119 0.45 14.32 -9.82
CA GLY A 119 0.92 14.88 -11.08
C GLY A 119 0.33 16.26 -11.32
N LYS A 120 1.09 17.29 -10.94
CA LYS A 120 0.95 18.66 -11.45
C LYS A 120 2.07 18.92 -12.45
#